data_AF-A0A1C7MBY7-F1
#
_entry.id   AF-A0A1C7MBY7-F1
#
_cell.length_a   1.000
_cell.length_b   1.000
_cell.length_c   1.000
_cell.angle_alpha   90.00
_cell.angle_beta   90.00
_cell.angle_gamma   90.00
#
_symmetry.space_group_name_H-M   'P 1'
#
loop_
_entity.id
_entity.type
_entity.pdbx_description
1 polymer ?
#
loop_
_entity_poly.entity_id
_entity_poly.type
_entity_poly.pdbx_seq_one_letter_code
_entity_poly.pdbx_strand_id
1 'polypeptide(L)'
;MYSIAAAPPFSGLWRFHEGRGFKQWTGDDSKALMKVYLPAIVGYVPREMVRAIRGFLEFCYLVRRNIHTPKTLRQLDEALDLFYANRGIFQTTGVRPEGFNLPRQHSLCHYRNLIWEFAAPNGLCSSITESKHIEAVKDPYRRSNKHKAMGQILLTNQHLAKLAASRIDFADRGMLARPCLLEEYLKLHPDEDLEEEIPITDKIHQKRDQAEDDDGAVPGPAVLAYVVMAATAQTKLPRTAVALGNYIKQPRLKELIRQFLYDQLNPNSALPGLEVSLQDCPEFDEKISVFFSAASTYYAPSDPSGTGGMHREHLRVTPMWWGIAPRFDCAFVNYHPDLDGIHALGVVRIRLFFSFRFRGIVYPCALVHWFERIAEEPDEDTGMYIVRPESKRGTPVLSVLHLNTIVRAAHLIGVYGTQKVPHNLTEHHALDAYKYFYVNSSSHHTITNLHYEHPHSSIMLRTETLTLQTYPATLEPFAGILPVLPPCLLIFALKHQFGDGGDLTPSYLYEEDAVHFHKTLKEACDPHGAAVYPTFKKWCDEYFFIMHRSESRRIGGVFFDDLPDEPHKRIEPGAARPKTQEDIFAFIKDVSNAFVPSYIPILARRAHTPGDEHVRHWQLLRKG
;
A
#
# COMPACT_ATOMS: atom_id res chain seq x y z
N MET A 1 7.77 19.50 12.87
CA MET A 1 6.73 19.31 11.82
C MET A 1 7.23 19.54 10.40
N TYR A 2 8.20 20.44 10.13
CA TYR A 2 8.91 20.46 8.83
C TYR A 2 9.70 19.17 8.53
N SER A 3 9.92 18.33 9.54
CA SER A 3 10.50 16.99 9.41
C SER A 3 9.73 16.09 8.45
N ILE A 4 8.39 16.17 8.41
CA ILE A 4 7.58 15.34 7.49
C ILE A 4 7.79 15.78 6.04
N ALA A 5 7.87 17.09 5.79
CA ALA A 5 8.12 17.65 4.47
C ALA A 5 9.56 17.36 3.97
N ALA A 6 10.50 17.16 4.89
CA ALA A 6 11.89 16.84 4.59
C ALA A 6 12.15 15.33 4.37
N ALA A 7 11.11 14.48 4.37
CA ALA A 7 11.26 13.07 4.05
C ALA A 7 11.72 12.90 2.58
N PRO A 8 12.80 12.13 2.30
CA PRO A 8 13.26 11.92 0.93
C PRO A 8 12.18 11.33 0.01
N PRO A 9 12.22 11.65 -1.29
CA PRO A 9 11.28 11.06 -2.24
C PRO A 9 11.45 9.53 -2.31
N PHE A 10 10.34 8.81 -2.29
CA PHE A 10 10.30 7.35 -2.40
C PHE A 10 9.13 6.93 -3.30
N SER A 11 9.30 5.86 -4.08
CA SER A 11 8.27 5.32 -4.97
C SER A 11 7.07 4.80 -4.14
N GLY A 12 5.84 5.13 -4.53
CA GLY A 12 4.64 4.75 -3.76
C GLY A 12 4.45 5.48 -2.42
N LEU A 13 5.17 6.59 -2.18
CA LEU A 13 4.99 7.45 -1.00
C LEU A 13 4.36 8.79 -1.39
N TRP A 14 3.15 9.03 -0.88
CA TRP A 14 2.48 10.33 -1.02
C TRP A 14 3.20 11.43 -0.24
N ARG A 15 3.19 12.65 -0.78
CA ARG A 15 3.98 13.78 -0.25
C ARG A 15 3.15 14.71 0.61
N PHE A 16 3.81 15.28 1.62
CA PHE A 16 3.23 16.25 2.54
C PHE A 16 3.98 17.58 2.46
N HIS A 17 3.77 18.34 1.38
CA HIS A 17 4.51 19.59 1.10
C HIS A 17 4.46 20.62 2.24
N GLU A 18 3.31 20.75 2.92
CA GLU A 18 3.15 21.68 4.05
C GLU A 18 3.51 21.03 5.40
N GLY A 19 3.59 19.71 5.47
CA GLY A 19 3.88 18.93 6.69
C GLY A 19 2.87 19.06 7.84
N ARG A 20 1.82 19.90 7.72
CA ARG A 20 0.77 20.15 8.73
C ARG A 20 -0.48 20.78 8.09
N GLY A 21 -1.59 20.86 8.84
CA GLY A 21 -2.73 21.72 8.48
C GLY A 21 -3.77 21.12 7.52
N PHE A 22 -3.80 19.80 7.38
CA PHE A 22 -4.73 19.12 6.48
C PHE A 22 -6.19 19.27 6.96
N LYS A 23 -7.05 19.88 6.14
CA LYS A 23 -8.49 20.06 6.42
C LYS A 23 -9.29 18.76 6.35
N GLN A 24 -8.83 17.79 5.56
CA GLN A 24 -9.45 16.48 5.40
C GLN A 24 -8.34 15.45 5.14
N TRP A 25 -8.41 14.31 5.83
CA TRP A 25 -7.49 13.19 5.64
C TRP A 25 -8.15 12.13 4.78
N THR A 26 -7.49 11.72 3.69
CA THR A 26 -7.88 10.50 2.97
C THR A 26 -7.25 9.26 3.62
N GLY A 27 -7.75 8.08 3.25
CA GLY A 27 -7.15 6.82 3.69
C GLY A 27 -5.70 6.67 3.22
N ASP A 28 -5.37 7.18 2.03
CA ASP A 28 -4.02 7.09 1.48
C ASP A 28 -3.07 8.11 2.10
N ASP A 29 -3.55 9.31 2.46
CA ASP A 29 -2.79 10.26 3.29
C ASP A 29 -2.41 9.63 4.63
N SER A 30 -3.35 8.94 5.26
CA SER A 30 -3.09 8.26 6.55
C SER A 30 -2.02 7.17 6.39
N LYS A 31 -2.10 6.34 5.33
CA LYS A 31 -1.11 5.30 5.04
C LYS A 31 0.27 5.88 4.74
N ALA A 32 0.34 6.95 3.95
CA ALA A 32 1.60 7.61 3.64
C ALA A 32 2.22 8.26 4.87
N LEU A 33 1.41 8.87 5.73
CA LEU A 33 1.87 9.45 6.99
C LEU A 33 2.46 8.37 7.90
N MET A 34 1.77 7.22 8.04
CA MET A 34 2.28 6.07 8.81
C MET A 34 3.69 5.63 8.40
N LYS A 35 4.07 5.83 7.13
CA LYS A 35 5.42 5.47 6.62
C LYS A 35 6.51 6.45 7.09
N VAL A 36 6.19 7.71 7.39
CA VAL A 36 7.21 8.75 7.69
C VAL A 36 7.10 9.37 9.08
N TYR A 37 6.00 9.12 9.78
CA TYR A 37 5.66 9.84 11.00
C TYR A 37 6.61 9.54 12.15
N LEU A 38 6.97 8.27 12.36
CA LEU A 38 7.74 7.85 13.53
C LEU A 38 9.12 8.52 13.59
N PRO A 39 9.97 8.51 12.54
CA PRO A 39 11.22 9.26 12.53
C PRO A 39 11.04 10.78 12.68
N ALA A 40 9.92 11.33 12.18
CA ALA A 40 9.69 12.77 12.14
C ALA A 40 9.37 13.41 13.50
N ILE A 41 8.97 12.61 14.50
CA ILE A 41 8.63 13.06 15.86
C ILE A 41 9.76 12.84 16.88
N VAL A 42 10.75 12.00 16.56
CA VAL A 42 11.89 11.72 17.46
C VAL A 42 12.59 13.01 17.84
N GLY A 43 12.89 13.19 19.13
CA GLY A 43 13.55 14.38 19.68
C GLY A 43 12.62 15.58 19.89
N TYR A 44 11.38 15.54 19.39
CA TYR A 44 10.37 16.60 19.60
C TYR A 44 9.30 16.24 20.63
N VAL A 45 9.11 14.95 20.89
CA VAL A 45 8.17 14.43 21.89
C VAL A 45 8.89 13.52 22.87
N PRO A 46 8.33 13.25 24.07
CA PRO A 46 8.89 12.29 25.01
C PRO A 46 9.11 10.91 24.39
N ARG A 47 10.14 10.20 24.84
CA ARG A 47 10.56 8.90 24.27
C ARG A 47 9.43 7.87 24.36
N GLU A 48 8.66 7.90 25.43
CA GLU A 48 7.50 7.03 25.66
C GLU A 48 6.39 7.29 24.64
N MET A 49 6.20 8.53 24.15
CA MET A 49 5.26 8.78 23.06
C MET A 49 5.72 8.12 21.76
N VAL A 50 7.02 8.18 21.46
CA VAL A 50 7.61 7.52 20.30
C VAL A 50 7.38 6.01 20.40
N ARG A 51 7.68 5.40 21.55
CA ARG A 51 7.47 3.96 21.81
C ARG A 51 6.00 3.54 21.72
N ALA A 52 5.08 4.35 22.24
CA ALA A 52 3.66 4.09 22.13
C ALA A 52 3.20 4.11 20.66
N ILE A 53 3.61 5.14 19.90
CA ILE A 53 3.28 5.25 18.48
C ILE A 53 3.91 4.11 17.68
N ARG A 54 5.15 3.72 18.00
CA ARG A 54 5.81 2.54 17.43
C ARG A 54 4.96 1.29 17.63
N GLY A 55 4.60 0.96 18.87
CA GLY A 55 3.79 -0.24 19.18
C GLY A 55 2.45 -0.23 18.43
N PHE A 56 1.79 0.93 18.35
CA PHE A 56 0.56 1.08 17.57
C PHE A 56 0.75 0.88 16.06
N LEU A 57 1.82 1.44 15.48
CA LEU A 57 2.12 1.29 14.05
C LEU A 57 2.50 -0.16 13.72
N GLU A 58 3.38 -0.78 14.51
CA GLU A 58 3.77 -2.18 14.36
C GLU A 58 2.54 -3.09 14.42
N PHE A 59 1.65 -2.89 15.40
CA PHE A 59 0.39 -3.60 15.50
C PHE A 59 -0.47 -3.45 14.22
N CYS A 60 -0.65 -2.21 13.75
CA CYS A 60 -1.44 -1.93 12.55
C CYS A 60 -0.90 -2.64 11.31
N TYR A 61 0.42 -2.80 11.19
CA TYR A 61 1.04 -3.47 10.07
C TYR A 61 1.03 -4.99 10.21
N LEU A 62 1.24 -5.52 11.42
CA LEU A 62 1.16 -6.95 11.70
C LEU A 62 -0.23 -7.51 11.41
N VAL A 63 -1.29 -6.81 11.86
CA VAL A 63 -2.70 -7.19 11.60
C VAL A 63 -3.03 -7.28 10.11
N ARG A 64 -2.36 -6.52 9.24
CA ARG A 64 -2.63 -6.47 7.80
C ARG A 64 -1.89 -7.56 7.01
N ARG A 65 -1.22 -8.51 7.67
CA ARG A 65 -0.50 -9.57 6.97
C ARG A 65 -1.46 -10.56 6.34
N ASN A 66 -1.15 -10.99 5.11
CA ASN A 66 -1.96 -11.98 4.39
C ASN A 66 -1.96 -13.34 5.10
N ILE A 67 -0.89 -13.64 5.84
CA ILE A 67 -0.66 -14.93 6.50
C ILE A 67 -0.21 -14.65 7.92
N HIS A 68 -0.86 -15.33 8.87
CA HIS A 68 -0.48 -15.31 10.28
C HIS A 68 0.04 -16.69 10.71
N THR A 69 1.19 -16.68 11.36
CA THR A 69 1.78 -17.83 12.06
C THR A 69 1.74 -17.60 13.58
N PRO A 70 1.95 -18.63 14.41
CA PRO A 70 2.07 -18.46 15.86
C PRO A 70 3.13 -17.42 16.27
N LYS A 71 4.21 -17.27 15.47
CA LYS A 71 5.21 -16.22 15.67
C LYS A 71 4.62 -14.83 15.46
N THR A 72 3.91 -14.61 14.35
CA THR A 72 3.32 -13.30 14.05
C THR A 72 2.20 -12.90 15.01
N LEU A 73 1.48 -13.87 15.58
CA LEU A 73 0.46 -13.61 16.59
C LEU A 73 1.08 -13.17 17.92
N ARG A 74 2.21 -13.77 18.33
CA ARG A 74 2.98 -13.28 19.48
C ARG A 74 3.52 -11.87 19.25
N GLN A 75 4.05 -11.58 18.07
CA GLN A 75 4.50 -10.24 17.70
C GLN A 75 3.36 -9.20 17.77
N LEU A 76 2.14 -9.61 17.44
CA LEU A 76 0.95 -8.76 17.52
C LEU A 76 0.60 -8.43 18.98
N ASP A 77 0.69 -9.41 19.89
CA ASP A 77 0.52 -9.17 21.33
C ASP A 77 1.63 -8.25 21.87
N GLU A 78 2.89 -8.55 21.54
CA GLU A 78 4.07 -7.77 21.97
C GLU A 78 3.96 -6.29 21.54
N ALA A 79 3.51 -6.03 20.31
CA ALA A 79 3.28 -4.67 19.82
C ALA A 79 2.15 -3.95 20.57
N LEU A 80 1.09 -4.69 20.92
CA LEU A 80 -0.04 -4.16 21.70
C LEU A 80 0.36 -3.86 23.16
N ASP A 81 1.15 -4.74 23.77
CA ASP A 81 1.71 -4.57 25.11
C ASP A 81 2.64 -3.35 25.15
N LEU A 82 3.49 -3.17 24.13
CA LEU A 82 4.34 -1.99 24.00
C LEU A 82 3.51 -0.70 23.93
N PHE A 83 2.41 -0.70 23.18
CA PHE A 83 1.49 0.43 23.12
C PHE A 83 0.86 0.72 24.49
N TYR A 84 0.32 -0.29 25.17
CA TYR A 84 -0.35 -0.11 26.46
C TYR A 84 0.60 0.29 27.59
N ALA A 85 1.83 -0.23 27.60
CA ALA A 85 2.85 0.13 28.58
C ALA A 85 3.25 1.61 28.49
N ASN A 86 3.26 2.18 27.27
CA ASN A 86 3.78 3.53 27.05
C ASN A 86 2.70 4.60 26.90
N ARG A 87 1.44 4.25 26.56
CA ARG A 87 0.40 5.24 26.27
C ARG A 87 0.07 6.19 27.43
N GLY A 88 0.35 5.83 28.68
CA GLY A 88 0.11 6.71 29.84
C GLY A 88 0.74 8.10 29.69
N ILE A 89 1.81 8.22 28.91
CA ILE A 89 2.49 9.48 28.60
C ILE A 89 1.56 10.53 27.97
N PHE A 90 0.55 10.15 27.19
CA PHE A 90 -0.36 11.13 26.59
C PHE A 90 -1.30 11.75 27.63
N GLN A 91 -1.57 11.06 28.75
CA GLN A 91 -2.30 11.62 29.88
C GLN A 91 -1.41 12.59 30.65
N THR A 92 -0.20 12.18 31.01
CA THR A 92 0.70 12.99 31.86
C THR A 92 1.18 14.27 31.19
N THR A 93 1.31 14.27 29.86
CA THR A 93 1.63 15.46 29.06
C THR A 93 0.42 16.35 28.75
N GLY A 94 -0.79 15.94 29.16
CA GLY A 94 -2.02 16.70 28.93
C GLY A 94 -2.57 16.62 27.49
N VAL A 95 -2.04 15.74 26.64
CA VAL A 95 -2.57 15.51 25.29
C VAL A 95 -3.94 14.81 25.34
N ARG A 96 -4.12 13.91 26.30
CA ARG A 96 -5.36 13.14 26.55
C ARG A 96 -5.65 13.07 28.05
N PRO A 97 -6.03 14.18 28.70
CA PRO A 97 -6.19 14.22 30.16
C PRO A 97 -7.28 13.26 30.66
N GLU A 98 -8.35 13.05 29.88
CA GLU A 98 -9.49 12.19 30.21
C GLU A 98 -9.29 10.70 29.88
N GLY A 99 -8.09 10.33 29.42
CA GLY A 99 -7.73 8.94 29.12
C GLY A 99 -8.10 8.43 27.73
N PHE A 100 -8.27 7.10 27.62
CA PHE A 100 -8.24 6.34 26.37
C PHE A 100 -9.54 5.59 26.07
N ASN A 101 -10.69 6.20 26.33
CA ASN A 101 -12.01 5.63 26.01
C ASN A 101 -12.36 5.82 24.53
N LEU A 102 -11.45 5.37 23.64
CA LEU A 102 -11.64 5.46 22.19
C LEU A 102 -12.04 4.07 21.68
N PRO A 103 -13.29 3.88 21.20
CA PRO A 103 -13.77 2.57 20.74
C PRO A 103 -12.88 1.92 19.67
N ARG A 104 -12.26 2.74 18.80
CA ARG A 104 -11.29 2.26 17.81
C ARG A 104 -10.00 1.70 18.43
N GLN A 105 -9.51 2.28 19.52
CA GLN A 105 -8.35 1.74 20.23
C GLN A 105 -8.72 0.53 21.09
N HIS A 106 -9.96 0.47 21.61
CA HIS A 106 -10.46 -0.74 22.27
C HIS A 106 -10.52 -1.93 21.30
N SER A 107 -10.85 -1.70 20.02
CA SER A 107 -10.89 -2.78 19.02
C SER A 107 -9.57 -3.56 18.89
N LEU A 108 -8.42 -2.96 19.25
CA LEU A 108 -7.09 -3.57 19.09
C LEU A 108 -6.97 -4.90 19.85
N CYS A 109 -7.54 -5.01 21.06
CA CYS A 109 -7.44 -6.26 21.84
C CYS A 109 -8.24 -7.43 21.27
N HIS A 110 -9.17 -7.16 20.34
CA HIS A 110 -10.01 -8.20 19.74
C HIS A 110 -9.37 -8.83 18.50
N TYR A 111 -8.45 -8.13 17.82
CA TYR A 111 -7.89 -8.61 16.55
C TYR A 111 -7.20 -9.96 16.64
N ARG A 112 -6.50 -10.26 17.73
CA ARG A 112 -5.86 -11.57 17.89
C ARG A 112 -6.88 -12.71 17.80
N ASN A 113 -7.94 -12.63 18.60
CA ASN A 113 -8.99 -13.65 18.63
C ASN A 113 -9.73 -13.70 17.30
N LEU A 114 -10.03 -12.53 16.72
CA LEU A 114 -10.67 -12.46 15.41
C LEU A 114 -9.80 -13.10 14.32
N ILE A 115 -8.49 -12.88 14.31
CA ILE A 115 -7.58 -13.51 13.34
C ILE A 115 -7.54 -15.03 13.55
N TRP A 116 -7.60 -15.49 14.79
CA TRP A 116 -7.61 -16.92 15.10
C TRP A 116 -8.91 -17.59 14.66
N GLU A 117 -10.05 -16.95 14.89
CA GLU A 117 -11.38 -17.48 14.57
C GLU A 117 -11.74 -17.35 13.08
N PHE A 118 -11.28 -16.26 12.44
CA PHE A 118 -11.74 -15.82 11.12
C PHE A 118 -10.62 -15.65 10.08
N ALA A 119 -9.39 -16.05 10.39
CA ALA A 119 -8.19 -15.86 9.57
C ALA A 119 -7.79 -14.38 9.35
N ALA A 120 -6.80 -14.16 8.48
CA ALA A 120 -6.28 -12.83 8.18
C ALA A 120 -7.40 -11.88 7.69
N PRO A 121 -7.43 -10.60 8.13
CA PRO A 121 -8.48 -9.65 7.74
C PRO A 121 -8.38 -9.16 6.29
N ASN A 122 -7.54 -9.80 5.47
CA ASN A 122 -7.19 -9.37 4.14
C ASN A 122 -8.31 -9.80 3.19
N GLY A 123 -8.97 -8.83 2.57
CA GLY A 123 -10.24 -9.02 1.85
C GLY A 123 -11.38 -8.11 2.31
N LEU A 124 -11.21 -7.39 3.43
CA LEU A 124 -12.25 -6.56 4.05
C LEU A 124 -12.06 -5.06 3.89
N CYS A 125 -11.04 -4.66 3.11
CA CYS A 125 -10.75 -3.25 2.90
C CYS A 125 -11.65 -2.67 1.81
N SER A 126 -12.33 -1.55 2.11
CA SER A 126 -13.10 -0.81 1.11
C SER A 126 -12.27 -0.37 -0.10
N SER A 127 -10.94 -0.36 0.00
CA SER A 127 -10.05 -0.10 -1.14
C SER A 127 -10.15 -1.15 -2.25
N ILE A 128 -10.53 -2.41 -1.93
CA ILE A 128 -10.69 -3.47 -2.93
C ILE A 128 -11.94 -3.21 -3.77
N THR A 129 -13.07 -2.96 -3.12
CA THR A 129 -14.32 -2.57 -3.80
C THR A 129 -14.14 -1.25 -4.55
N GLU A 130 -13.40 -0.31 -3.97
CA GLU A 130 -13.13 0.98 -4.58
C GLU A 130 -12.20 0.88 -5.80
N SER A 131 -11.18 0.02 -5.78
CA SER A 131 -10.31 -0.24 -6.94
C SER A 131 -11.12 -0.79 -8.11
N LYS A 132 -11.99 -1.77 -7.87
CA LYS A 132 -12.89 -2.31 -8.90
C LYS A 132 -13.92 -1.29 -9.36
N HIS A 133 -14.41 -0.45 -8.46
CA HIS A 133 -15.31 0.65 -8.79
C HIS A 133 -14.62 1.75 -9.61
N ILE A 134 -13.32 2.01 -9.39
CA ILE A 134 -12.53 2.91 -10.23
C ILE A 134 -12.48 2.38 -11.66
N GLU A 135 -12.06 1.12 -11.83
CA GLU A 135 -11.90 0.47 -13.13
C GLU A 135 -13.24 0.34 -13.88
N ALA A 136 -14.28 -0.15 -13.20
CA ALA A 136 -15.56 -0.48 -13.83
C ALA A 136 -16.50 0.73 -13.96
N VAL A 137 -16.35 1.78 -13.16
CA VAL A 137 -17.31 2.90 -13.12
C VAL A 137 -16.63 4.25 -13.28
N LYS A 138 -15.67 4.62 -12.42
CA LYS A 138 -15.13 5.99 -12.42
C LYS A 138 -14.35 6.32 -13.69
N ASP A 139 -13.50 5.42 -14.15
CA ASP A 139 -12.70 5.64 -15.37
C ASP A 139 -13.57 5.66 -16.64
N PRO A 140 -14.48 4.71 -16.86
CA PRO A 140 -15.46 4.79 -17.94
C PRO A 140 -16.35 6.04 -17.86
N TYR A 141 -16.76 6.46 -16.66
CA TYR A 141 -17.54 7.68 -16.45
C TYR A 141 -16.74 8.93 -16.84
N ARG A 142 -15.46 9.01 -16.44
CA ARG A 142 -14.54 10.10 -16.82
C ARG A 142 -14.33 10.16 -18.34
N ARG A 143 -14.30 9.02 -19.02
CA ARG A 143 -14.19 8.91 -20.49
C ARG A 143 -15.49 9.22 -21.22
N SER A 144 -16.63 9.12 -20.54
CA SER A 144 -17.95 9.42 -21.11
C SER A 144 -18.15 10.92 -21.32
N ASN A 145 -19.07 11.29 -22.22
CA ASN A 145 -19.50 12.68 -22.36
C ASN A 145 -20.51 13.12 -21.27
N LYS A 146 -20.74 12.28 -20.25
CA LYS A 146 -21.67 12.46 -19.13
C LYS A 146 -23.17 12.52 -19.50
N HIS A 147 -23.53 12.47 -20.77
CA HIS A 147 -24.92 12.39 -21.22
C HIS A 147 -25.38 10.92 -21.34
N LYS A 148 -26.36 10.49 -20.53
CA LYS A 148 -26.73 9.05 -20.41
C LYS A 148 -25.51 8.17 -20.10
N ALA A 149 -24.69 8.61 -19.14
CA ALA A 149 -23.37 8.05 -18.86
C ALA A 149 -23.38 6.55 -18.57
N MET A 150 -24.44 6.02 -17.94
CA MET A 150 -24.53 4.59 -17.62
C MET A 150 -24.44 3.69 -18.86
N GLY A 151 -25.14 4.02 -19.94
CA GLY A 151 -25.05 3.25 -21.19
C GLY A 151 -23.66 3.29 -21.80
N GLN A 152 -22.97 4.44 -21.70
CA GLN A 152 -21.59 4.59 -22.17
C GLN A 152 -20.58 3.83 -21.30
N ILE A 153 -20.77 3.82 -19.98
CA ILE A 153 -19.96 3.04 -19.03
C ILE A 153 -20.07 1.55 -19.37
N LEU A 154 -21.29 1.03 -19.50
CA LEU A 154 -21.54 -0.37 -19.84
C LEU A 154 -20.94 -0.76 -21.18
N LEU A 155 -21.12 0.07 -22.21
CA LEU A 155 -20.55 -0.17 -23.55
C LEU A 155 -19.02 -0.14 -23.51
N THR A 156 -18.42 0.79 -22.76
CA THR A 156 -16.97 0.87 -22.58
C THR A 156 -16.44 -0.39 -21.91
N ASN A 157 -17.07 -0.84 -20.84
CA ASN A 157 -16.69 -2.08 -20.15
C ASN A 157 -16.83 -3.30 -21.06
N GLN A 158 -17.91 -3.38 -21.84
CA GLN A 158 -18.11 -4.46 -22.82
C GLN A 158 -16.99 -4.46 -23.88
N HIS A 159 -16.58 -3.29 -24.39
CA HIS A 159 -15.49 -3.19 -25.36
C HIS A 159 -14.14 -3.57 -24.75
N LEU A 160 -13.84 -3.11 -23.54
CA LEU A 160 -12.62 -3.48 -22.83
C LEU A 160 -12.55 -4.99 -22.57
N ALA A 161 -13.66 -5.62 -22.16
CA ALA A 161 -13.74 -7.06 -21.97
C ALA A 161 -13.54 -7.83 -23.29
N LYS A 162 -14.16 -7.39 -24.39
CA LYS A 162 -13.97 -7.97 -25.73
C LYS A 162 -12.52 -7.86 -26.20
N LEU A 163 -11.88 -6.71 -25.96
CA LEU A 163 -10.46 -6.50 -26.29
C LEU A 163 -9.55 -7.41 -25.46
N ALA A 164 -9.80 -7.55 -24.16
CA ALA A 164 -9.05 -8.46 -23.30
C ALA A 164 -9.18 -9.92 -23.75
N ALA A 165 -10.41 -10.37 -24.03
CA ALA A 165 -10.66 -11.72 -24.55
C ALA A 165 -9.99 -11.94 -25.92
N SER A 166 -10.08 -10.96 -26.83
CA SER A 166 -9.43 -11.04 -28.15
C SER A 166 -7.91 -11.09 -28.02
N ARG A 167 -7.32 -10.36 -27.06
CA ARG A 167 -5.87 -10.41 -26.82
C ARG A 167 -5.40 -11.79 -26.37
N ILE A 168 -6.14 -12.46 -25.48
CA ILE A 168 -5.84 -13.83 -25.06
C ILE A 168 -5.91 -14.76 -26.28
N ASP A 169 -7.00 -14.68 -27.05
CA ASP A 169 -7.19 -15.49 -28.27
C ASP A 169 -6.11 -15.20 -29.35
N PHE A 170 -5.66 -13.96 -29.51
CA PHE A 170 -4.55 -13.62 -30.41
C PHE A 170 -3.20 -14.12 -29.88
N ALA A 171 -2.96 -14.04 -28.57
CA ALA A 171 -1.74 -14.55 -27.95
C ALA A 171 -1.64 -16.07 -28.08
N ASP A 172 -2.73 -16.80 -27.80
CA ASP A 172 -2.79 -18.27 -27.91
C ASP A 172 -2.55 -18.76 -29.34
N ARG A 173 -2.96 -17.96 -30.33
CA ARG A 173 -2.68 -18.22 -31.76
C ARG A 173 -1.31 -17.73 -32.23
N GLY A 174 -0.47 -17.21 -31.33
CA GLY A 174 0.85 -16.67 -31.66
C GLY A 174 0.84 -15.35 -32.43
N MET A 175 -0.33 -14.72 -32.62
CA MET A 175 -0.49 -13.51 -33.43
C MET A 175 0.06 -12.24 -32.76
N LEU A 176 0.39 -12.31 -31.46
CA LEU A 176 1.00 -11.20 -30.70
C LEU A 176 2.48 -11.43 -30.40
N ALA A 177 3.09 -12.51 -30.90
CA ALA A 177 4.46 -12.88 -30.55
C ALA A 177 5.52 -11.95 -31.18
N ARG A 178 5.24 -11.35 -32.35
CA ARG A 178 6.17 -10.44 -33.04
C ARG A 178 5.43 -9.32 -33.80
N PRO A 179 5.98 -8.10 -33.87
CA PRO A 179 5.46 -7.07 -34.77
C PRO A 179 5.61 -7.52 -36.23
N CYS A 180 4.54 -7.44 -37.04
CA CYS A 180 4.59 -7.79 -38.46
C CYS A 180 5.66 -7.02 -39.26
N LEU A 181 5.98 -5.80 -38.85
CA LEU A 181 7.05 -5.00 -39.46
C LEU A 181 8.45 -5.55 -39.17
N LEU A 182 8.66 -6.18 -38.01
CA LEU A 182 9.95 -6.79 -37.67
C LEU A 182 10.21 -8.01 -38.55
N GLU A 183 9.17 -8.80 -38.79
CA GLU A 183 9.29 -10.02 -39.61
C GLU A 183 9.68 -9.70 -41.06
N GLU A 184 9.12 -8.64 -41.63
CA GLU A 184 9.47 -8.19 -42.98
C GLU A 184 10.82 -7.48 -43.05
N TYR A 185 11.21 -6.77 -41.99
CA TYR A 185 12.55 -6.20 -41.86
C TYR A 185 13.63 -7.31 -41.81
N LEU A 186 13.43 -8.36 -41.00
CA LEU A 186 14.36 -9.49 -40.89
C LEU A 186 14.49 -10.28 -42.20
N LYS A 187 13.43 -10.37 -43.01
CA LYS A 187 13.52 -10.95 -44.36
C LYS A 187 14.39 -10.13 -45.32
N LEU A 188 14.44 -8.82 -45.13
CA LEU A 188 15.23 -7.90 -45.96
C LEU A 188 16.68 -7.78 -45.48
N HIS A 189 16.95 -8.09 -44.20
CA HIS A 189 18.25 -7.97 -43.55
C HIS A 189 18.62 -9.25 -42.76
N PRO A 190 18.85 -10.39 -43.45
CA PRO A 190 19.07 -11.69 -42.80
C PRO A 190 20.37 -11.82 -42.00
N ASP A 191 21.33 -10.90 -42.21
CA ASP A 191 22.63 -10.87 -41.52
C ASP A 191 22.66 -9.90 -40.31
N GLU A 192 21.54 -9.20 -40.01
CA GLU A 192 21.42 -8.36 -38.81
C GLU A 192 20.83 -9.16 -37.65
N ASP A 193 21.68 -9.56 -36.69
CA ASP A 193 21.26 -10.15 -35.40
C ASP A 193 20.54 -9.09 -34.54
N LEU A 194 19.25 -8.88 -34.79
CA LEU A 194 18.38 -7.95 -34.05
C LEU A 194 17.64 -8.59 -32.87
N GLU A 195 18.03 -9.79 -32.42
CA GLU A 195 17.37 -10.50 -31.32
C GLU A 195 17.37 -9.73 -29.98
N GLU A 196 18.12 -8.64 -29.82
CA GLU A 196 18.20 -7.87 -28.57
C GLU A 196 17.47 -6.49 -28.54
N GLU A 197 16.85 -5.99 -29.62
CA GLU A 197 16.34 -4.60 -29.64
C GLU A 197 14.82 -4.35 -29.71
N ILE A 198 13.97 -5.38 -29.56
CA ILE A 198 12.52 -5.16 -29.45
C ILE A 198 11.97 -5.72 -28.14
N PRO A 199 11.73 -4.85 -27.13
CA PRO A 199 11.05 -5.26 -25.92
C PRO A 199 9.60 -5.60 -26.28
N ILE A 200 9.27 -6.90 -26.25
CA ILE A 200 7.88 -7.36 -26.10
C ILE A 200 7.46 -6.99 -24.68
N THR A 201 7.01 -5.75 -24.50
CA THR A 201 6.23 -5.36 -23.32
C THR A 201 5.03 -4.58 -23.79
N ASP A 202 3.86 -5.08 -23.39
CA ASP A 202 2.57 -4.45 -23.53
C ASP A 202 2.65 -2.96 -23.18
N LYS A 203 2.61 -2.10 -24.20
CA LYS A 203 2.33 -0.67 -24.02
C LYS A 203 0.86 -0.51 -23.62
N ILE A 204 0.53 -0.82 -22.38
CA ILE A 204 -0.68 -0.32 -21.74
C ILE A 204 -0.41 1.10 -21.27
N HIS A 205 -1.01 2.05 -22.00
CA HIS A 205 -1.37 3.40 -21.56
C HIS A 205 -0.23 4.25 -20.96
N GLN A 206 0.42 5.03 -21.81
CA GLN A 206 0.95 6.32 -21.37
C GLN A 206 -0.23 7.22 -20.97
N LYS A 207 -0.64 7.17 -19.69
CA LYS A 207 -1.21 8.35 -19.04
C LYS A 207 -0.03 9.26 -18.71
N ARG A 208 0.01 10.44 -19.33
CA ARG A 208 0.77 11.56 -18.77
C ARG A 208 0.08 12.02 -17.50
N ASP A 209 0.91 12.31 -16.51
CA ASP A 209 0.65 13.08 -15.29
C ASP A 209 -0.20 12.42 -14.21
N GLN A 210 0.39 11.45 -13.51
CA GLN A 210 0.36 11.35 -12.05
C GLN A 210 1.48 10.41 -11.58
N ALA A 211 2.14 10.75 -10.46
CA ALA A 211 3.19 9.95 -9.82
C ALA A 211 2.69 8.60 -9.23
N GLU A 212 1.52 8.13 -9.69
CA GLU A 212 0.79 6.96 -9.20
C GLU A 212 1.14 5.67 -9.98
N ASP A 213 1.82 5.76 -11.13
CA ASP A 213 2.22 4.61 -11.99
C ASP A 213 3.66 4.11 -11.72
N ASP A 214 4.31 4.59 -10.65
CA ASP A 214 5.71 4.24 -10.29
C ASP A 214 5.83 3.00 -9.38
N ASP A 215 4.68 2.39 -9.05
CA ASP A 215 4.49 1.31 -8.07
C ASP A 215 3.28 0.45 -8.51
N GLY A 216 3.41 -0.88 -8.59
CA GLY A 216 2.25 -1.75 -8.85
C GLY A 216 2.51 -3.25 -9.04
N ALA A 217 1.42 -4.02 -9.10
CA ALA A 217 1.42 -5.46 -9.38
C ALA A 217 1.94 -5.78 -10.78
N VAL A 218 2.72 -6.86 -10.90
CA VAL A 218 3.15 -7.40 -12.20
C VAL A 218 2.67 -8.85 -12.35
N PRO A 219 2.00 -9.22 -13.47
CA PRO A 219 1.70 -10.61 -13.75
C PRO A 219 2.98 -11.38 -14.12
N GLY A 220 3.22 -12.54 -13.50
CA GLY A 220 4.39 -13.37 -13.81
C GLY A 220 4.67 -14.46 -12.77
N PRO A 221 5.60 -15.39 -13.06
CA PRO A 221 6.04 -16.40 -12.10
C PRO A 221 6.70 -15.73 -10.88
N ALA A 222 6.46 -16.28 -9.69
CA ALA A 222 7.03 -15.75 -8.45
C ALA A 222 8.55 -15.97 -8.44
N VAL A 223 9.31 -14.88 -8.49
CA VAL A 223 10.77 -14.85 -8.37
C VAL A 223 11.17 -13.89 -7.25
N LEU A 224 12.27 -14.17 -6.55
CA LEU A 224 12.66 -13.37 -5.37
C LEU A 224 12.81 -11.89 -5.68
N ALA A 225 13.67 -11.54 -6.64
CA ALA A 225 13.82 -10.18 -7.17
C ALA A 225 14.60 -10.18 -8.49
N TYR A 226 14.35 -9.20 -9.34
CA TYR A 226 15.20 -8.85 -10.47
C TYR A 226 15.09 -7.35 -10.79
N VAL A 227 16.11 -6.79 -11.44
CA VAL A 227 16.15 -5.38 -11.82
C VAL A 227 16.41 -5.23 -13.31
N VAL A 228 15.58 -4.44 -13.99
CA VAL A 228 15.68 -4.16 -15.42
C VAL A 228 15.95 -2.67 -15.64
N MET A 229 16.97 -2.33 -16.43
CA MET A 229 17.23 -0.93 -16.79
C MET A 229 16.13 -0.35 -17.68
N ALA A 230 16.03 0.97 -17.72
CA ALA A 230 15.21 1.64 -18.72
C ALA A 230 15.61 1.21 -20.15
N ALA A 231 14.63 1.05 -21.03
CA ALA A 231 14.87 0.59 -22.40
C ALA A 231 15.75 1.54 -23.23
N THR A 232 15.78 2.84 -22.90
CA THR A 232 16.50 3.84 -23.70
C THR A 232 17.71 4.39 -22.95
N ALA A 233 18.89 4.18 -23.52
CA ALA A 233 20.14 4.76 -23.04
C ALA A 233 20.22 6.27 -23.34
N GLN A 234 20.96 7.00 -22.51
CA GLN A 234 21.21 8.42 -22.67
C GLN A 234 22.32 8.66 -23.70
N THR A 235 21.98 9.32 -24.80
CA THR A 235 22.88 9.50 -25.95
C THR A 235 23.85 10.68 -25.81
N LYS A 236 23.52 11.67 -24.98
CA LYS A 236 24.29 12.91 -24.81
C LYS A 236 25.41 12.83 -23.76
N LEU A 237 25.60 11.67 -23.12
CA LEU A 237 26.60 11.47 -22.07
C LEU A 237 27.89 10.87 -22.62
N PRO A 238 29.03 11.09 -21.96
CA PRO A 238 30.30 10.47 -22.35
C PRO A 238 30.20 8.94 -22.31
N ARG A 239 30.81 8.27 -23.30
CA ARG A 239 30.75 6.80 -23.47
C ARG A 239 31.99 6.06 -23.00
N THR A 240 33.04 6.74 -22.54
CA THR A 240 34.25 6.09 -22.01
C THR A 240 34.30 6.22 -20.49
N ALA A 241 34.83 5.21 -19.79
CA ALA A 241 34.86 5.19 -18.33
C ALA A 241 35.56 6.43 -17.72
N VAL A 242 36.66 6.88 -18.32
CA VAL A 242 37.42 8.04 -17.83
C VAL A 242 36.63 9.33 -18.02
N ALA A 243 36.09 9.57 -19.22
CA ALA A 243 35.34 10.79 -19.50
C ALA A 243 34.03 10.85 -18.71
N LEU A 244 33.34 9.71 -18.59
CA LEU A 244 32.12 9.58 -17.79
C LEU A 244 32.42 9.79 -16.30
N GLY A 245 33.49 9.17 -15.79
CA GLY A 245 33.96 9.34 -14.42
C GLY A 245 34.23 10.81 -14.10
N ASN A 246 34.95 11.53 -14.96
CA ASN A 246 35.18 12.97 -14.79
C ASN A 246 33.88 13.78 -14.83
N TYR A 247 32.96 13.45 -15.74
CA TYR A 247 31.67 14.13 -15.88
C TYR A 247 30.81 14.01 -14.60
N ILE A 248 30.75 12.83 -13.99
CA ILE A 248 29.99 12.59 -12.75
C ILE A 248 30.79 12.88 -11.47
N LYS A 249 31.99 13.46 -11.59
CA LYS A 249 32.93 13.73 -10.49
C LYS A 249 33.35 12.47 -9.70
N GLN A 250 33.49 11.35 -10.40
CA GLN A 250 34.02 10.07 -9.91
C GLN A 250 35.18 9.59 -10.80
N PRO A 251 36.39 10.16 -10.67
CA PRO A 251 37.51 9.86 -11.56
C PRO A 251 37.97 8.39 -11.49
N ARG A 252 37.69 7.71 -10.37
CA ARG A 252 38.00 6.29 -10.13
C ARG A 252 37.04 5.32 -10.80
N LEU A 253 36.09 5.79 -11.62
CA LEU A 253 35.09 4.91 -12.26
C LEU A 253 35.75 3.78 -13.08
N LYS A 254 36.81 4.07 -13.85
CA LYS A 254 37.53 3.05 -14.60
C LYS A 254 38.13 1.98 -13.68
N GLU A 255 38.75 2.38 -12.57
CA GLU A 255 39.31 1.46 -11.58
C GLU A 255 38.24 0.54 -10.99
N LEU A 256 37.10 1.12 -10.58
CA LEU A 256 36.00 0.35 -9.98
C LEU A 256 35.38 -0.66 -10.97
N ILE A 257 35.30 -0.31 -12.26
CA ILE A 257 34.84 -1.25 -13.30
C ILE A 257 35.82 -2.42 -13.45
N ARG A 258 37.13 -2.14 -13.43
CA ARG A 258 38.16 -3.19 -13.54
C ARG A 258 38.14 -4.14 -12.34
N GLN A 259 37.96 -3.60 -11.14
CA GLN A 259 37.83 -4.38 -9.91
C GLN A 259 36.55 -5.24 -9.94
N PHE A 260 35.43 -4.68 -10.37
CA PHE A 260 34.19 -5.43 -10.60
C PHE A 260 34.39 -6.56 -11.62
N LEU A 261 35.05 -6.29 -12.75
CA LEU A 261 35.33 -7.31 -13.76
C LEU A 261 36.23 -8.42 -13.22
N TYR A 262 37.19 -8.10 -12.36
CA TYR A 262 37.99 -9.11 -11.68
C TYR A 262 37.10 -10.07 -10.87
N ASP A 263 36.15 -9.53 -10.08
CA ASP A 263 35.21 -10.34 -9.29
C ASP A 263 34.32 -11.23 -10.18
N GLN A 264 33.86 -10.69 -11.32
CA GLN A 264 33.03 -11.47 -12.25
C GLN A 264 33.80 -12.58 -12.97
N LEU A 265 35.08 -12.37 -13.26
CA LEU A 265 35.92 -13.37 -13.95
C LEU A 265 36.54 -14.40 -12.98
N ASN A 266 36.63 -14.07 -11.69
CA ASN A 266 37.25 -14.91 -10.67
C ASN A 266 36.32 -15.10 -9.46
N PRO A 267 35.13 -15.72 -9.63
CA PRO A 267 34.15 -15.85 -8.54
C PRO A 267 34.62 -16.68 -7.34
N ASN A 268 35.64 -17.53 -7.53
CA ASN A 268 36.24 -18.36 -6.48
C ASN A 268 37.50 -17.75 -5.84
N SER A 269 37.84 -16.49 -6.17
CA SER A 269 38.98 -15.80 -5.56
C SER A 269 38.76 -15.62 -4.06
N ALA A 270 39.81 -15.85 -3.26
CA ALA A 270 39.78 -15.60 -1.82
C ALA A 270 39.83 -14.10 -1.47
N LEU A 271 40.27 -13.25 -2.41
CA LEU A 271 40.34 -11.80 -2.25
C LEU A 271 39.32 -11.10 -3.15
N PRO A 272 38.53 -10.15 -2.63
CA PRO A 272 37.64 -9.32 -3.43
C PRO A 272 38.45 -8.36 -4.30
N GLY A 273 37.96 -8.05 -5.49
CA GLY A 273 38.62 -7.21 -6.50
C GLY A 273 38.97 -5.81 -6.00
N LEU A 274 38.25 -5.31 -4.99
CA LEU A 274 38.56 -4.04 -4.32
C LEU A 274 39.93 -4.05 -3.60
N GLU A 275 40.41 -5.23 -3.18
CA GLU A 275 41.69 -5.45 -2.47
C GLU A 275 42.81 -5.93 -3.41
N VAL A 276 42.48 -6.23 -4.66
CA VAL A 276 43.43 -6.69 -5.67
C VAL A 276 44.13 -5.49 -6.33
N SER A 277 45.42 -5.64 -6.63
CA SER A 277 46.19 -4.63 -7.35
C SER A 277 45.56 -4.38 -8.73
N LEU A 278 45.49 -3.11 -9.15
CA LEU A 278 44.94 -2.77 -10.46
C LEU A 278 45.68 -3.44 -11.62
N GLN A 279 46.95 -3.81 -11.45
CA GLN A 279 47.73 -4.51 -12.46
C GLN A 279 47.19 -5.92 -12.74
N ASP A 280 46.62 -6.56 -11.74
CA ASP A 280 46.03 -7.91 -11.85
C ASP A 280 44.56 -7.85 -12.31
N CYS A 281 43.96 -6.65 -12.30
CA CYS A 281 42.61 -6.44 -12.80
C CYS A 281 42.62 -6.32 -14.34
N PRO A 282 41.61 -6.87 -15.03
CA PRO A 282 41.51 -6.77 -16.49
C PRO A 282 41.51 -5.31 -16.95
N GLU A 283 42.13 -5.03 -18.10
CA GLU A 283 42.03 -3.71 -18.73
C GLU A 283 40.62 -3.46 -19.28
N PHE A 284 40.20 -2.20 -19.28
CA PHE A 284 38.85 -1.80 -19.68
C PHE A 284 38.87 -0.50 -20.49
N ASP A 285 38.53 -0.60 -21.76
CA ASP A 285 38.39 0.54 -22.69
C ASP A 285 37.09 0.48 -23.52
N GLU A 286 36.13 -0.34 -23.07
CA GLU A 286 34.87 -0.55 -23.75
C GLU A 286 33.94 0.66 -23.67
N LYS A 287 32.98 0.72 -24.61
CA LYS A 287 31.93 1.75 -24.61
C LYS A 287 30.89 1.46 -23.54
N ILE A 288 30.48 2.53 -22.85
CA ILE A 288 29.46 2.52 -21.80
C ILE A 288 28.18 3.20 -22.29
N SER A 289 27.05 2.56 -22.02
CA SER A 289 25.70 3.13 -22.15
C SER A 289 25.16 3.51 -20.77
N VAL A 290 24.57 4.70 -20.63
CA VAL A 290 24.11 5.23 -19.33
C VAL A 290 22.59 5.30 -19.27
N PHE A 291 22.01 5.04 -18.11
CA PHE A 291 20.56 5.04 -17.85
C PHE A 291 20.24 5.87 -16.61
N PHE A 292 19.07 6.53 -16.60
CA PHE A 292 18.62 7.36 -15.46
C PHE A 292 17.59 6.67 -14.56
N SER A 293 17.17 5.46 -14.91
CA SER A 293 16.27 4.67 -14.08
C SER A 293 16.39 3.18 -14.36
N ALA A 294 15.99 2.40 -13.37
CA ALA A 294 15.76 0.97 -13.46
C ALA A 294 14.45 0.62 -12.75
N ALA A 295 13.88 -0.53 -13.07
CA ALA A 295 12.71 -1.09 -12.40
C ALA A 295 13.15 -2.31 -11.61
N SER A 296 12.97 -2.28 -10.29
CA SER A 296 13.10 -3.47 -9.44
C SER A 296 11.74 -4.14 -9.37
N THR A 297 11.71 -5.45 -9.61
CA THR A 297 10.53 -6.30 -9.47
C THR A 297 10.85 -7.42 -8.50
N TYR A 298 10.07 -7.56 -7.42
CA TYR A 298 10.38 -8.49 -6.32
C TYR A 298 9.11 -9.12 -5.75
N TYR A 299 9.28 -10.28 -5.11
CA TYR A 299 8.16 -10.97 -4.47
C TYR A 299 7.77 -10.27 -3.17
N ALA A 300 6.53 -9.81 -3.12
CA ALA A 300 5.96 -9.06 -2.00
C ALA A 300 4.46 -9.37 -1.88
N PRO A 301 4.08 -10.60 -1.45
CA PRO A 301 2.69 -11.04 -1.45
C PRO A 301 1.86 -10.11 -0.56
N SER A 302 1.02 -9.32 -1.21
CA SER A 302 0.18 -8.28 -0.62
C SER A 302 -0.95 -7.97 -1.60
N ASP A 303 -2.07 -7.44 -1.11
CA ASP A 303 -3.22 -7.07 -1.95
C ASP A 303 -2.83 -6.20 -3.18
N PRO A 304 -1.90 -5.22 -3.07
CA PRO A 304 -1.46 -4.42 -4.22
C PRO A 304 -0.56 -5.15 -5.22
N SER A 305 -0.06 -6.36 -4.90
CA SER A 305 0.90 -7.10 -5.73
C SER A 305 0.25 -8.19 -6.61
N GLY A 306 -1.09 -8.21 -6.65
CA GLY A 306 -1.87 -9.12 -7.48
C GLY A 306 -1.75 -10.59 -7.06
N THR A 307 -2.40 -11.47 -7.81
CA THR A 307 -2.47 -12.91 -7.51
C THR A 307 -1.11 -13.63 -7.64
N GLY A 308 -0.17 -13.07 -8.41
CA GLY A 308 1.20 -13.58 -8.53
C GLY A 308 2.14 -13.11 -7.40
N GLY A 309 1.71 -12.14 -6.58
CA GLY A 309 2.49 -11.63 -5.45
C GLY A 309 3.74 -10.83 -5.85
N MET A 310 3.90 -10.46 -7.11
CA MET A 310 5.05 -9.70 -7.62
C MET A 310 4.76 -8.20 -7.63
N HIS A 311 5.73 -7.43 -7.16
CA HIS A 311 5.63 -6.00 -6.99
C HIS A 311 6.77 -5.29 -7.71
N ARG A 312 6.47 -4.18 -8.38
CA ARG A 312 7.46 -3.40 -9.12
C ARG A 312 7.59 -1.98 -8.60
N GLU A 313 8.82 -1.55 -8.38
CA GLU A 313 9.20 -0.19 -7.99
C GLU A 313 10.21 0.39 -8.98
N HIS A 314 10.14 1.70 -9.25
CA HIS A 314 11.18 2.40 -10.02
C HIS A 314 12.28 2.97 -9.12
N LEU A 315 13.53 2.67 -9.49
CA LEU A 315 14.77 3.26 -8.96
C LEU A 315 15.21 4.41 -9.88
N ARG A 316 15.44 5.60 -9.31
CA ARG A 316 15.82 6.80 -10.07
C ARG A 316 17.23 7.26 -9.75
N VAL A 317 17.96 7.59 -10.81
CA VAL A 317 19.33 8.13 -10.81
C VAL A 317 19.35 9.28 -11.82
N THR A 318 18.57 10.32 -11.54
CA THR A 318 18.35 11.43 -12.47
C THR A 318 19.06 12.68 -11.94
N PRO A 319 20.08 13.20 -12.64
CA PRO A 319 20.81 14.41 -12.22
C PRO A 319 19.93 15.65 -12.10
N MET A 320 18.82 15.70 -12.84
CA MET A 320 17.85 16.78 -12.81
C MET A 320 16.42 16.20 -12.88
N TRP A 321 15.79 15.99 -11.73
CA TRP A 321 14.43 15.48 -11.61
C TRP A 321 13.43 16.66 -11.67
N TRP A 322 12.48 16.62 -12.61
CA TRP A 322 11.52 17.70 -12.91
C TRP A 322 12.14 19.09 -13.17
N GLY A 323 13.42 19.15 -13.54
CA GLY A 323 14.12 20.43 -13.72
C GLY A 323 14.47 21.15 -12.41
N ILE A 324 14.29 20.50 -11.26
CA ILE A 324 14.43 21.15 -9.95
C ILE A 324 15.76 20.75 -9.29
N ALA A 325 15.96 19.46 -9.04
CA ALA A 325 17.08 18.97 -8.24
C ALA A 325 17.43 17.51 -8.58
N PRO A 326 18.65 17.03 -8.26
CA PRO A 326 19.01 15.64 -8.47
C PRO A 326 18.16 14.67 -7.62
N ARG A 327 17.91 13.48 -8.16
CA ARG A 327 17.29 12.36 -7.45
C ARG A 327 18.16 11.11 -7.60
N PHE A 328 18.69 10.65 -6.48
CA PHE A 328 19.54 9.47 -6.36
C PHE A 328 18.95 8.57 -5.28
N ASP A 329 18.20 7.56 -5.71
CA ASP A 329 17.48 6.67 -4.83
C ASP A 329 18.43 5.70 -4.11
N CYS A 330 17.99 5.21 -2.95
CA CYS A 330 18.67 4.18 -2.18
C CYS A 330 18.07 2.80 -2.50
N ALA A 331 18.85 1.74 -2.31
CA ALA A 331 18.45 0.37 -2.56
C ALA A 331 19.05 -0.60 -1.54
N PHE A 332 18.35 -1.73 -1.35
CA PHE A 332 18.89 -2.90 -0.67
C PHE A 332 19.61 -3.78 -1.69
N VAL A 333 20.79 -4.27 -1.31
CA VAL A 333 21.59 -5.20 -2.10
C VAL A 333 21.81 -6.47 -1.31
N ASN A 334 21.81 -7.62 -1.97
CA ASN A 334 22.21 -8.87 -1.33
C ASN A 334 23.73 -8.81 -1.05
N TYR A 335 24.11 -8.87 0.22
CA TYR A 335 25.50 -8.68 0.65
C TYR A 335 26.05 -9.91 1.38
N HIS A 336 25.27 -10.47 2.31
CA HIS A 336 25.62 -11.70 3.04
C HIS A 336 24.48 -12.70 2.94
N PRO A 337 24.45 -13.56 1.89
CA PRO A 337 23.34 -14.47 1.66
C PRO A 337 23.18 -15.53 2.77
N ASP A 338 24.20 -15.72 3.61
CA ASP A 338 24.20 -16.67 4.73
C ASP A 338 23.53 -16.14 6.00
N LEU A 339 23.18 -14.84 6.04
CA LEU A 339 22.55 -14.20 7.18
C LEU A 339 21.06 -13.92 6.89
N ASP A 340 20.26 -13.78 7.95
CA ASP A 340 18.83 -13.52 7.82
C ASP A 340 18.47 -12.02 7.91
N GLY A 341 17.34 -11.67 7.27
CA GLY A 341 16.69 -10.37 7.42
C GLY A 341 17.54 -9.20 6.94
N ILE A 342 17.59 -8.11 7.71
CA ILE A 342 18.40 -6.95 7.32
C ILE A 342 19.90 -7.22 7.39
N HIS A 343 20.35 -8.24 8.13
CA HIS A 343 21.78 -8.58 8.21
C HIS A 343 22.28 -9.22 6.91
N ALA A 344 21.38 -9.78 6.11
CA ALA A 344 21.66 -10.26 4.76
C ALA A 344 21.88 -9.11 3.75
N LEU A 345 21.30 -7.94 4.05
CA LEU A 345 21.15 -6.84 3.11
C LEU A 345 22.13 -5.71 3.39
N GLY A 346 22.84 -5.31 2.34
CA GLY A 346 23.54 -4.04 2.30
C GLY A 346 22.59 -2.89 1.95
N VAL A 347 22.86 -1.69 2.47
CA VAL A 347 22.16 -0.47 2.09
C VAL A 347 23.08 0.39 1.25
N VAL A 348 22.61 0.83 0.09
CA VAL A 348 23.40 1.65 -0.83
C VAL A 348 22.60 2.82 -1.39
N ARG A 349 23.29 3.89 -1.79
CA ARG A 349 22.73 4.95 -2.64
C ARG A 349 23.28 4.83 -4.05
N ILE A 350 22.39 4.78 -5.03
CA ILE A 350 22.77 4.56 -6.42
C ILE A 350 23.19 5.89 -7.06
N ARG A 351 24.36 5.92 -7.68
CA ARG A 351 24.96 7.11 -8.30
C ARG A 351 24.92 7.09 -9.82
N LEU A 352 24.92 5.90 -10.43
CA LEU A 352 24.87 5.72 -11.88
C LEU A 352 24.26 4.36 -12.22
N PHE A 353 23.36 4.29 -13.21
CA PHE A 353 23.07 3.04 -13.91
C PHE A 353 23.77 3.06 -15.27
N PHE A 354 24.45 1.96 -15.62
CA PHE A 354 25.17 1.87 -16.87
C PHE A 354 25.33 0.41 -17.32
N SER A 355 25.59 0.22 -18.61
CA SER A 355 25.95 -1.09 -19.14
C SER A 355 27.11 -1.00 -20.11
N PHE A 356 27.81 -2.11 -20.28
CA PHE A 356 28.87 -2.26 -21.26
C PHE A 356 28.94 -3.72 -21.72
N ARG A 357 29.57 -3.97 -22.87
CA ARG A 357 29.84 -5.32 -23.37
C ARG A 357 31.33 -5.62 -23.17
N PHE A 358 31.65 -6.74 -22.55
CA PHE A 358 33.03 -7.18 -22.34
C PHE A 358 33.12 -8.68 -22.66
N ARG A 359 34.03 -9.06 -23.58
CA ARG A 359 34.18 -10.44 -24.07
C ARG A 359 32.86 -11.08 -24.54
N GLY A 360 32.02 -10.30 -25.21
CA GLY A 360 30.72 -10.76 -25.73
C GLY A 360 29.58 -10.78 -24.71
N ILE A 361 29.85 -10.57 -23.42
CA ILE A 361 28.83 -10.55 -22.35
C ILE A 361 28.43 -9.11 -22.06
N VAL A 362 27.12 -8.85 -21.95
CA VAL A 362 26.59 -7.55 -21.54
C VAL A 362 26.46 -7.51 -20.02
N TYR A 363 27.09 -6.53 -19.39
CA TYR A 363 27.06 -6.32 -17.95
C TYR A 363 26.17 -5.13 -17.61
N PRO A 364 24.95 -5.35 -17.09
CA PRO A 364 24.15 -4.30 -16.49
C PRO A 364 24.69 -3.98 -15.08
N CYS A 365 25.14 -2.74 -14.88
CA CYS A 365 25.83 -2.31 -13.68
C CYS A 365 25.21 -1.07 -13.02
N ALA A 366 25.45 -0.94 -11.72
CA ALA A 366 25.18 0.25 -10.93
C ALA A 366 26.44 0.70 -10.19
N LEU A 367 26.78 1.99 -10.27
CA LEU A 367 27.75 2.60 -9.36
C LEU A 367 27.02 2.98 -8.07
N VAL A 368 27.50 2.50 -6.94
CA VAL A 368 26.83 2.68 -5.66
C VAL A 368 27.76 3.27 -4.60
N HIS A 369 27.17 4.00 -3.65
CA HIS A 369 27.82 4.44 -2.41
C HIS A 369 27.23 3.68 -1.24
N TRP A 370 28.08 2.97 -0.51
CA TRP A 370 27.69 2.14 0.64
C TRP A 370 27.27 2.95 1.85
N PHE A 371 26.36 2.36 2.62
CA PHE A 371 26.02 2.77 3.97
C PHE A 371 26.43 1.67 4.93
N GLU A 372 27.02 2.05 6.05
CA GLU A 372 27.32 1.14 7.15
C GLU A 372 26.28 1.28 8.26
N ARG A 373 25.90 0.16 8.87
CA ARG A 373 25.06 0.14 10.07
C ARG A 373 25.89 0.57 11.26
N ILE A 374 25.31 1.39 12.14
CA ILE A 374 26.04 1.89 13.33
C ILE A 374 25.92 0.95 14.54
N ALA A 375 24.99 -0.01 14.50
CA ALA A 375 24.73 -1.00 15.53
C ALA A 375 24.13 -2.27 14.90
N GLU A 376 24.33 -3.41 15.57
CA GLU A 376 23.71 -4.69 15.19
C GLU A 376 22.22 -4.75 15.55
N GLU A 377 21.79 -4.02 16.58
CA GLU A 377 20.40 -3.97 17.03
C GLU A 377 19.70 -2.70 16.54
N PRO A 378 18.37 -2.74 16.31
CA PRO A 378 17.60 -1.55 15.96
C PRO A 378 17.53 -0.56 17.12
N ASP A 379 17.27 0.70 16.79
CA ASP A 379 17.07 1.77 17.77
C ASP A 379 15.93 1.43 18.75
N GLU A 380 16.18 1.58 20.05
CA GLU A 380 15.28 1.13 21.11
C GLU A 380 13.91 1.83 21.05
N ASP A 381 13.88 3.11 20.67
CA ASP A 381 12.66 3.92 20.69
C ASP A 381 11.84 3.73 19.41
N THR A 382 12.49 3.69 18.25
CA THR A 382 11.83 3.63 16.94
C THR A 382 11.69 2.23 16.36
N GLY A 383 12.51 1.27 16.79
CA GLY A 383 12.60 -0.07 16.20
C GLY A 383 13.24 -0.08 14.82
N MET A 384 13.86 1.01 14.38
CA MET A 384 14.49 1.14 13.07
C MET A 384 16.00 1.00 13.16
N TYR A 385 16.61 0.35 12.19
CA TYR A 385 18.06 0.34 12.06
C TYR A 385 18.58 1.72 11.64
N ILE A 386 19.72 2.11 12.18
CA ILE A 386 20.37 3.37 11.82
C ILE A 386 21.60 3.08 10.98
N VAL A 387 21.71 3.80 9.86
CA VAL A 387 22.83 3.71 8.92
C VAL A 387 23.48 5.07 8.72
N ARG A 388 24.75 5.08 8.32
CA ARG A 388 25.46 6.27 7.87
C ARG A 388 26.21 6.01 6.57
N PRO A 389 26.40 7.02 5.70
CA PRO A 389 27.19 6.84 4.49
C PRO A 389 28.62 6.41 4.85
N GLU A 390 29.07 5.29 4.28
CA GLU A 390 30.39 4.73 4.58
C GLU A 390 31.48 5.60 3.93
N SER A 391 32.56 5.85 4.68
CA SER A 391 33.67 6.67 4.23
C SER A 391 34.99 6.15 4.82
N LYS A 392 36.01 5.99 3.97
CA LYS A 392 37.37 5.64 4.38
C LYS A 392 38.26 6.88 4.22
N ARG A 393 38.80 7.39 5.33
CA ARG A 393 39.64 8.61 5.38
C ARG A 393 39.01 9.84 4.69
N GLY A 394 37.69 10.00 4.84
CA GLY A 394 36.94 11.11 4.24
C GLY A 394 36.52 10.88 2.78
N THR A 395 36.91 9.78 2.15
CA THR A 395 36.49 9.42 0.79
C THR A 395 35.31 8.44 0.83
N PRO A 396 34.21 8.69 0.08
CA PRO A 396 33.09 7.76 -0.02
C PRO A 396 33.53 6.36 -0.46
N VAL A 397 32.99 5.33 0.17
CA VAL A 397 33.22 3.94 -0.26
C VAL A 397 32.28 3.63 -1.41
N LEU A 398 32.85 3.47 -2.61
CA LEU A 398 32.13 3.22 -3.86
C LEU A 398 32.44 1.83 -4.40
N SER A 399 31.45 1.22 -5.06
CA SER A 399 31.62 -0.04 -5.78
C SER A 399 30.75 -0.06 -7.03
N VAL A 400 31.15 -0.87 -8.01
CA VAL A 400 30.30 -1.22 -9.15
C VAL A 400 29.67 -2.57 -8.85
N LEU A 401 28.34 -2.62 -8.90
CA LEU A 401 27.55 -3.83 -8.65
C LEU A 401 26.82 -4.24 -9.92
N HIS A 402 26.69 -5.55 -10.13
CA HIS A 402 25.78 -6.09 -11.13
C HIS A 402 24.33 -5.83 -10.70
N LEU A 403 23.41 -5.52 -11.62
CA LEU A 403 22.02 -5.21 -11.27
C LEU A 403 21.30 -6.34 -10.51
N ASN A 404 21.68 -7.60 -10.76
CA ASN A 404 21.13 -8.77 -10.07
C ASN A 404 21.42 -8.81 -8.56
N THR A 405 22.37 -8.00 -8.05
CA THR A 405 22.59 -7.90 -6.60
C THR A 405 21.60 -6.97 -5.93
N ILE A 406 20.97 -6.07 -6.69
CA ILE A 406 19.98 -5.12 -6.16
C ILE A 406 18.65 -5.86 -5.99
N VAL A 407 18.12 -5.82 -4.78
CA VAL A 407 16.85 -6.47 -4.43
C VAL A 407 15.69 -5.53 -4.70
N ARG A 408 15.65 -4.38 -4.00
CA ARG A 408 14.57 -3.39 -4.09
C ARG A 408 15.00 -2.00 -3.60
N ALA A 409 14.14 -1.01 -3.73
CA ALA A 409 14.42 0.33 -3.21
C ALA A 409 14.50 0.33 -1.68
N ALA A 410 15.36 1.18 -1.12
CA ALA A 410 15.49 1.42 0.32
C ALA A 410 15.08 2.87 0.60
N HIS A 411 14.29 3.08 1.66
CA HIS A 411 13.85 4.42 2.05
C HIS A 411 14.58 4.80 3.32
N LEU A 412 15.40 5.84 3.21
CA LEU A 412 16.19 6.36 4.31
C LEU A 412 15.60 7.70 4.74
N ILE A 413 15.42 7.90 6.04
CA ILE A 413 14.91 9.17 6.61
C ILE A 413 15.97 9.72 7.56
N GLY A 414 16.30 11.01 7.45
CA GLY A 414 17.34 11.61 8.28
C GLY A 414 17.03 11.55 9.77
N VAL A 415 18.06 11.28 10.59
CA VAL A 415 17.96 11.41 12.05
C VAL A 415 18.06 12.90 12.39
N TYR A 416 16.91 13.54 12.66
CA TYR A 416 16.83 14.99 12.86
C TYR A 416 17.45 15.48 14.17
N GLY A 417 17.44 14.64 15.21
CA GLY A 417 17.79 15.04 16.57
C GLY A 417 16.80 16.07 17.14
N THR A 418 17.27 16.90 18.08
CA THR A 418 16.44 17.94 18.74
C THR A 418 16.47 19.29 18.01
N GLN A 419 17.29 19.43 16.97
CA GLN A 419 17.44 20.68 16.23
C GLN A 419 16.30 20.86 15.23
N LYS A 420 15.82 22.09 15.08
CA LYS A 420 14.80 22.42 14.08
C LYS A 420 15.33 22.15 12.69
N VAL A 421 14.55 21.44 11.89
CA VAL A 421 14.82 21.21 10.46
C VAL A 421 14.90 22.57 9.75
N PRO A 422 15.98 22.87 8.99
CA PRO A 422 16.12 24.13 8.27
C PRO A 422 14.98 24.36 7.27
N HIS A 423 14.45 25.58 7.21
CA HIS A 423 13.33 25.92 6.31
C HIS A 423 13.67 25.83 4.82
N ASN A 424 14.96 25.92 4.47
CA ASN A 424 15.45 25.79 3.10
C ASN A 424 15.82 24.34 2.73
N LEU A 425 15.72 23.40 3.66
CA LEU A 425 16.00 22.00 3.35
C LEU A 425 14.81 21.42 2.58
N THR A 426 15.05 21.09 1.32
CA THR A 426 14.09 20.39 0.47
C THR A 426 14.32 18.87 0.56
N GLU A 427 13.29 18.09 0.25
CA GLU A 427 13.32 16.63 0.19
C GLU A 427 14.45 16.08 -0.69
N HIS A 428 14.80 16.79 -1.76
CA HIS A 428 15.86 16.41 -2.70
C HIS A 428 17.26 16.44 -2.09
N HIS A 429 17.47 17.28 -1.08
CA HIS A 429 18.76 17.45 -0.41
C HIS A 429 18.81 16.72 0.94
N ALA A 430 17.71 16.10 1.38
CA ALA A 430 17.62 15.46 2.68
C ALA A 430 18.64 14.32 2.86
N LEU A 431 18.90 13.52 1.81
CA LEU A 431 19.92 12.45 1.85
C LEU A 431 21.37 12.98 1.92
N ASP A 432 21.59 14.28 1.68
CA ASP A 432 22.90 14.92 1.75
C ASP A 432 23.04 15.81 3.00
N ALA A 433 21.94 16.09 3.70
CA ALA A 433 21.91 17.02 4.84
C ALA A 433 22.19 16.37 6.19
N TYR A 434 22.02 15.04 6.31
CA TYR A 434 22.16 14.31 7.58
C TYR A 434 23.33 13.34 7.56
N LYS A 435 23.90 13.10 8.75
CA LYS A 435 24.99 12.13 8.94
C LYS A 435 24.47 10.71 9.16
N TYR A 436 23.30 10.58 9.77
CA TYR A 436 22.68 9.32 10.14
C TYR A 436 21.27 9.28 9.58
N PHE A 437 20.82 8.08 9.23
CA PHE A 437 19.52 7.83 8.63
C PHE A 437 18.88 6.60 9.25
N TYR A 438 17.58 6.69 9.53
CA TYR A 438 16.75 5.53 9.82
C TYR A 438 16.45 4.77 8.54
N VAL A 439 16.65 3.45 8.56
CA VAL A 439 16.15 2.53 7.53
C VAL A 439 14.66 2.30 7.81
N ASN A 440 13.81 2.82 6.93
CA ASN A 440 12.37 2.85 7.16
C ASN A 440 11.74 1.45 7.04
N SER A 441 11.57 0.74 8.15
CA SER A 441 10.89 -0.56 8.19
C SER A 441 9.44 -0.50 7.68
N SER A 442 8.79 0.65 7.80
CA SER A 442 7.36 0.83 7.51
C SER A 442 7.01 0.97 6.03
N SER A 443 7.97 1.37 5.19
CA SER A 443 7.83 1.25 3.72
C SER A 443 8.14 -0.16 3.22
N HIS A 444 8.70 -1.00 4.08
CA HIS A 444 9.37 -2.25 3.72
C HIS A 444 8.87 -3.46 4.52
N HIS A 445 7.56 -3.54 4.77
CA HIS A 445 6.95 -4.63 5.57
C HIS A 445 7.25 -6.06 5.12
N THR A 446 7.84 -6.22 3.95
CA THR A 446 8.32 -7.51 3.42
C THR A 446 9.78 -7.82 3.72
N ILE A 447 10.59 -6.91 4.30
CA ILE A 447 11.99 -7.21 4.68
C ILE A 447 12.05 -8.33 5.73
N THR A 448 11.06 -8.42 6.62
CA THR A 448 10.96 -9.54 7.57
C THR A 448 10.44 -10.85 6.94
N ASN A 449 9.97 -10.81 5.69
CA ASN A 449 9.46 -11.96 4.94
C ASN A 449 10.41 -12.38 3.80
N LEU A 450 11.64 -11.83 3.71
CA LEU A 450 12.62 -12.22 2.68
C LEU A 450 13.14 -13.66 2.83
N HIS A 451 12.77 -14.35 3.92
CA HIS A 451 12.82 -15.80 4.02
C HIS A 451 11.40 -16.37 4.10
N TYR A 452 10.86 -16.81 2.97
CA TYR A 452 10.04 -18.01 2.99
C TYR A 452 10.84 -19.12 2.32
N GLU A 453 11.07 -20.17 3.10
CA GLU A 453 11.45 -21.49 2.62
C GLU A 453 10.59 -21.86 1.41
N HIS A 454 11.20 -22.58 0.46
CA HIS A 454 10.48 -23.26 -0.60
C HIS A 454 9.21 -23.95 -0.05
N PRO A 455 8.09 -23.92 -0.79
CA PRO A 455 6.84 -24.54 -0.35
C PRO A 455 6.94 -26.06 -0.46
N HIS A 456 7.71 -26.73 0.40
CA HIS A 456 7.81 -28.19 0.41
C HIS A 456 7.56 -28.87 1.75
N SER A 457 7.29 -28.12 2.82
CA SER A 457 6.94 -28.73 4.12
C SER A 457 5.98 -27.88 4.92
N SER A 458 4.84 -27.55 4.33
CA SER A 458 3.63 -27.31 5.12
C SER A 458 2.91 -28.65 5.22
N ILE A 459 2.62 -29.10 6.44
CA ILE A 459 1.67 -30.19 6.68
C ILE A 459 0.36 -29.77 6.01
N MET A 460 0.12 -30.34 4.84
CA MET A 460 -1.10 -30.22 4.08
C MET A 460 -2.13 -31.03 4.88
N LEU A 461 -2.78 -30.39 5.86
CA LEU A 461 -4.07 -30.88 6.31
C LEU A 461 -4.96 -30.82 5.08
N ARG A 462 -5.22 -32.00 4.50
CA ARG A 462 -6.30 -32.20 3.54
C ARG A 462 -7.59 -31.84 4.25
N THR A 463 -8.01 -30.59 4.10
CA THR A 463 -9.40 -30.20 4.32
C THR A 463 -9.90 -29.60 3.04
N GLU A 464 -10.94 -30.23 2.52
CA GLU A 464 -11.67 -29.87 1.31
C GLU A 464 -11.95 -28.36 1.29
N THR A 465 -11.76 -27.77 0.13
CA THR A 465 -11.73 -26.33 -0.10
C THR A 465 -13.11 -25.72 0.15
N LEU A 466 -13.33 -25.20 1.35
CA LEU A 466 -14.46 -24.34 1.72
C LEU A 466 -13.93 -22.94 2.02
N THR A 467 -13.99 -22.06 1.02
CA THR A 467 -13.74 -20.62 1.15
C THR A 467 -14.84 -19.98 1.98
N LEU A 468 -14.49 -19.48 3.18
CA LEU A 468 -15.36 -18.70 4.04
C LEU A 468 -14.78 -17.28 4.20
N GLN A 469 -15.49 -16.29 3.67
CA GLN A 469 -15.22 -14.86 3.86
C GLN A 469 -15.97 -14.37 5.12
N THR A 470 -15.33 -13.59 5.99
CA THR A 470 -16.01 -12.89 7.09
C THR A 470 -15.51 -11.46 7.24
N TYR A 471 -16.47 -10.54 7.39
CA TYR A 471 -16.47 -9.11 7.04
C TYR A 471 -16.40 -8.16 8.26
N PRO A 472 -16.12 -6.83 8.12
CA PRO A 472 -16.20 -5.91 9.25
C PRO A 472 -17.64 -5.90 9.78
N ALA A 473 -17.87 -5.42 11.00
CA ALA A 473 -19.14 -5.54 11.74
C ALA A 473 -20.37 -4.80 11.14
N THR A 474 -20.61 -4.94 9.85
CA THR A 474 -21.88 -5.39 9.29
C THR A 474 -22.13 -6.84 9.72
N LEU A 475 -23.31 -7.16 10.23
CA LEU A 475 -23.67 -8.55 10.51
C LEU A 475 -23.86 -9.35 9.19
N GLU A 476 -22.76 -9.81 8.60
CA GLU A 476 -22.72 -10.97 7.70
C GLU A 476 -22.27 -12.32 8.33
N PRO A 477 -21.96 -12.52 9.63
CA PRO A 477 -21.12 -13.62 10.11
C PRO A 477 -21.89 -14.94 10.33
N PHE A 478 -23.15 -15.05 9.91
CA PHE A 478 -23.91 -16.31 9.97
C PHE A 478 -24.15 -16.96 8.58
N ALA A 479 -23.61 -16.37 7.51
CA ALA A 479 -23.84 -16.82 6.14
C ALA A 479 -23.10 -18.12 5.74
N GLY A 480 -22.12 -18.55 6.53
CA GLY A 480 -21.15 -19.56 6.13
C GLY A 480 -21.48 -21.02 6.47
N ILE A 481 -22.47 -21.26 7.34
CA ILE A 481 -22.83 -22.60 7.82
C ILE A 481 -24.32 -22.91 7.56
N LEU A 482 -25.05 -22.03 6.87
CA LEU A 482 -26.46 -22.27 6.52
C LEU A 482 -26.67 -22.28 5.00
N PRO A 483 -27.36 -23.30 4.45
CA PRO A 483 -27.69 -23.37 3.03
C PRO A 483 -28.60 -22.18 2.66
N VAL A 484 -28.25 -21.45 1.60
CA VAL A 484 -29.06 -20.43 0.92
C VAL A 484 -29.57 -19.33 1.86
N LEU A 485 -28.81 -18.24 2.02
CA LEU A 485 -29.35 -17.04 2.67
C LEU A 485 -30.53 -16.46 1.88
N PRO A 486 -31.57 -15.96 2.56
CA PRO A 486 -32.82 -15.50 1.96
C PRO A 486 -32.75 -14.08 1.38
N PRO A 487 -33.82 -13.62 0.70
CA PRO A 487 -33.89 -12.33 -0.01
C PRO A 487 -33.74 -11.03 0.80
N CYS A 488 -33.25 -11.03 2.04
CA CYS A 488 -33.09 -9.83 2.86
C CYS A 488 -31.62 -9.60 3.23
N LEU A 489 -31.03 -8.52 2.74
CA LEU A 489 -29.68 -8.07 3.10
C LEU A 489 -29.79 -6.86 4.07
N LEU A 490 -28.95 -6.81 5.09
CA LEU A 490 -28.91 -5.71 6.05
C LEU A 490 -27.48 -5.17 6.15
N ILE A 491 -27.32 -3.84 6.20
CA ILE A 491 -26.07 -3.18 6.58
C ILE A 491 -26.41 -2.31 7.79
N PHE A 492 -25.73 -2.57 8.91
CA PHE A 492 -25.75 -1.70 10.07
C PHE A 492 -24.34 -1.20 10.28
N ALA A 493 -24.17 0.11 10.45
CA ALA A 493 -22.90 0.71 10.77
C ALA A 493 -23.09 1.55 12.04
N LEU A 494 -22.22 1.38 13.03
CA LEU A 494 -22.14 2.26 14.20
C LEU A 494 -20.74 2.85 14.25
N LYS A 495 -20.65 4.18 14.15
CA LYS A 495 -19.40 4.93 14.29
C LYS A 495 -19.53 5.90 15.45
N HIS A 496 -18.90 5.55 16.57
CA HIS A 496 -19.08 6.25 17.84
C HIS A 496 -18.29 7.56 17.99
N GLN A 497 -18.34 8.43 16.97
CA GLN A 497 -17.88 9.82 17.15
C GLN A 497 -18.44 10.85 16.16
N PHE A 498 -19.25 10.49 15.17
CA PHE A 498 -19.81 11.43 14.18
C PHE A 498 -21.14 10.91 13.60
N GLY A 499 -22.03 10.44 14.47
CA GLY A 499 -23.31 9.84 14.05
C GLY A 499 -23.20 8.49 13.36
N ASP A 500 -24.22 7.65 13.56
CA ASP A 500 -24.68 6.64 12.60
C ASP A 500 -25.97 5.98 13.10
N GLY A 501 -26.83 5.56 12.19
CA GLY A 501 -28.10 4.90 12.51
C GLY A 501 -28.20 3.50 11.92
N GLY A 502 -29.42 3.06 11.60
CA GLY A 502 -29.70 1.72 11.13
C GLY A 502 -30.58 1.71 9.89
N ASP A 503 -30.32 0.85 8.92
CA ASP A 503 -31.12 0.75 7.69
C ASP A 503 -31.33 -0.70 7.22
N LEU A 504 -32.35 -0.95 6.39
CA LEU A 504 -32.65 -2.29 5.83
C LEU A 504 -32.68 -2.27 4.29
N THR A 505 -32.05 -3.28 3.65
CA THR A 505 -32.00 -3.43 2.18
C THR A 505 -32.56 -4.76 1.73
N PRO A 506 -33.88 -4.88 1.66
CA PRO A 506 -34.49 -6.07 1.11
C PRO A 506 -34.16 -6.20 -0.38
N SER A 507 -33.83 -7.41 -0.83
CA SER A 507 -33.87 -7.75 -2.26
C SER A 507 -35.31 -7.93 -2.74
N TYR A 508 -36.16 -8.45 -1.86
CA TYR A 508 -37.62 -8.51 -2.02
C TYR A 508 -38.31 -7.87 -0.83
N LEU A 509 -39.27 -7.00 -1.12
CA LEU A 509 -39.99 -6.26 -0.10
C LEU A 509 -41.07 -7.13 0.54
N TYR A 510 -41.00 -7.28 1.86
CA TYR A 510 -42.07 -7.82 2.68
C TYR A 510 -42.55 -6.71 3.62
N GLU A 511 -43.84 -6.36 3.53
CA GLU A 511 -44.40 -5.24 4.26
C GLU A 511 -44.28 -5.45 5.78
N GLU A 512 -44.50 -6.67 6.24
CA GLU A 512 -44.40 -7.03 7.65
C GLU A 512 -42.98 -6.87 8.22
N ASP A 513 -41.95 -7.08 7.40
CA ASP A 513 -40.56 -6.91 7.79
C ASP A 513 -40.19 -5.43 7.87
N ALA A 514 -40.65 -4.64 6.90
CA ALA A 514 -40.48 -3.19 6.90
C ALA A 514 -41.17 -2.55 8.11
N VAL A 515 -42.42 -2.94 8.40
CA VAL A 515 -43.17 -2.46 9.57
C VAL A 515 -42.47 -2.85 10.87
N HIS A 516 -42.03 -4.10 11.02
CA HIS A 516 -41.31 -4.57 12.21
C HIS A 516 -40.03 -3.76 12.43
N PHE A 517 -39.18 -3.64 11.41
CA PHE A 517 -37.92 -2.92 11.47
C PHE A 517 -38.12 -1.45 11.88
N HIS A 518 -39.02 -0.75 11.18
CA HIS A 518 -39.29 0.65 11.43
C HIS A 518 -39.97 0.90 12.78
N LYS A 519 -40.85 0.01 13.23
CA LYS A 519 -41.49 0.09 14.55
C LYS A 519 -40.47 -0.05 15.67
N THR A 520 -39.58 -1.04 15.61
CA THR A 520 -38.55 -1.24 16.65
C THR A 520 -37.57 -0.06 16.74
N LEU A 521 -37.15 0.49 15.59
CA LEU A 521 -36.30 1.70 15.59
C LEU A 521 -37.04 2.92 16.14
N LYS A 522 -38.34 3.06 15.86
CA LYS A 522 -39.16 4.14 16.40
C LYS A 522 -39.31 4.03 17.91
N GLU A 523 -39.61 2.85 18.44
CA GLU A 523 -39.74 2.60 19.87
C GLU A 523 -38.44 2.94 20.63
N ALA A 524 -37.28 2.72 20.01
CA ALA A 524 -35.99 3.11 20.57
C ALA A 524 -35.72 4.62 20.52
N CYS A 525 -36.29 5.33 19.54
CA CYS A 525 -36.12 6.78 19.39
C CYS A 525 -37.13 7.60 20.23
N ASP A 526 -38.34 7.07 20.46
CA ASP A 526 -39.45 7.78 21.10
C ASP A 526 -39.09 8.34 22.51
N PRO A 527 -38.33 7.64 23.38
CA PRO A 527 -37.90 8.18 24.68
C PRO A 527 -37.03 9.43 24.58
N HIS A 528 -36.36 9.61 23.44
CA HIS A 528 -35.39 10.69 23.22
C HIS A 528 -36.02 11.93 22.57
N GLY A 529 -37.30 11.84 22.18
CA GLY A 529 -38.08 12.97 21.67
C GLY A 529 -38.96 12.60 20.47
N ALA A 530 -40.20 13.09 20.46
CA ALA A 530 -41.17 12.75 19.41
C ALA A 530 -40.74 13.16 17.99
N ALA A 531 -39.87 14.17 17.87
CA ALA A 531 -39.35 14.65 16.58
C ALA A 531 -38.12 13.85 16.09
N VAL A 532 -37.50 13.02 16.93
CA VAL A 532 -36.25 12.32 16.64
C VAL A 532 -36.42 11.33 15.49
N TYR A 533 -37.34 10.37 15.63
CA TYR A 533 -37.55 9.34 14.61
C TYR A 533 -38.01 9.90 13.25
N PRO A 534 -39.06 10.76 13.17
CA PRO A 534 -39.49 11.31 11.88
C PRO A 534 -38.37 12.05 11.14
N THR A 535 -37.55 12.80 11.89
CA THR A 535 -36.42 13.55 11.33
C THR A 535 -35.33 12.61 10.81
N PHE A 536 -34.89 11.66 11.63
CA PHE A 536 -33.78 10.76 11.27
C PHE A 536 -34.17 9.71 10.25
N LYS A 537 -35.45 9.32 10.19
CA LYS A 537 -35.98 8.51 9.10
C LYS A 537 -35.93 9.25 7.78
N LYS A 538 -36.45 10.48 7.74
CA LYS A 538 -36.40 11.31 6.53
C LYS A 538 -34.95 11.56 6.09
N TRP A 539 -34.05 11.80 7.04
CA TRP A 539 -32.63 11.96 6.74
C TRP A 539 -32.02 10.68 6.15
N CYS A 540 -32.38 9.50 6.67
CA CYS A 540 -31.96 8.21 6.13
C CYS A 540 -32.38 8.05 4.66
N ASP A 541 -33.62 8.39 4.33
CA ASP A 541 -34.15 8.32 2.96
C ASP A 541 -33.38 9.25 2.00
N GLU A 542 -33.12 10.50 2.43
CA GLU A 542 -32.38 11.49 1.65
C GLU A 542 -30.92 11.09 1.43
N TYR A 543 -30.28 10.57 2.48
CA TYR A 543 -28.86 10.24 2.47
C TYR A 543 -28.57 9.00 1.60
N PHE A 544 -29.44 7.99 1.66
CA PHE A 544 -29.30 6.76 0.90
C PHE A 544 -30.08 6.75 -0.41
N PHE A 545 -30.16 7.88 -1.11
CA PHE A 545 -30.78 8.00 -2.42
C PHE A 545 -29.74 7.94 -3.56
N ILE A 546 -29.97 7.07 -4.54
CA ILE A 546 -29.11 6.91 -5.71
C ILE A 546 -29.59 7.86 -6.81
N MET A 547 -29.06 9.08 -6.79
CA MET A 547 -29.48 10.17 -7.70
C MET A 547 -29.55 9.77 -9.18
N HIS A 548 -28.57 9.00 -9.67
CA HIS A 548 -28.48 8.62 -11.09
C HIS A 548 -29.41 7.46 -11.48
N ARG A 549 -29.93 6.70 -10.51
CA ARG A 549 -30.95 5.64 -10.73
C ARG A 549 -32.36 6.11 -10.38
N SER A 550 -32.48 7.30 -9.77
CA SER A 550 -33.73 7.82 -9.20
C SER A 550 -34.39 6.79 -8.26
N GLU A 551 -33.57 6.11 -7.46
CA GLU A 551 -33.98 4.99 -6.62
C GLU A 551 -33.41 5.16 -5.21
N SER A 552 -34.19 4.81 -4.17
CA SER A 552 -33.63 4.64 -2.84
C SER A 552 -32.77 3.38 -2.81
N ARG A 553 -31.57 3.47 -2.24
CA ARG A 553 -30.68 2.31 -2.08
C ARG A 553 -31.32 1.23 -1.20
N ARG A 554 -32.27 1.62 -0.33
CA ARG A 554 -32.77 0.88 0.83
C ARG A 554 -34.23 1.24 1.12
N ILE A 555 -34.87 0.57 2.09
CA ILE A 555 -36.19 0.99 2.62
C ILE A 555 -36.09 2.06 3.72
N GLY A 556 -34.87 2.52 4.01
CA GLY A 556 -34.59 3.52 5.03
C GLY A 556 -34.37 2.89 6.40
N GLY A 557 -34.58 3.71 7.44
CA GLY A 557 -34.40 3.36 8.84
C GLY A 557 -34.19 4.62 9.67
N VAL A 558 -33.09 4.77 10.39
CA VAL A 558 -32.69 6.03 11.04
C VAL A 558 -31.29 6.40 10.60
N PHE A 559 -31.05 7.68 10.36
CA PHE A 559 -29.72 8.23 10.09
C PHE A 559 -29.60 9.58 10.79
N PHE A 560 -28.48 9.81 11.45
CA PHE A 560 -28.14 11.06 12.09
C PHE A 560 -26.63 11.25 12.04
N ASP A 561 -26.23 12.50 11.89
CA ASP A 561 -24.85 12.98 11.91
C ASP A 561 -24.83 14.26 12.75
N ASP A 562 -23.75 14.53 13.47
CA ASP A 562 -23.56 15.70 14.32
C ASP A 562 -24.79 16.09 15.17
N LEU A 563 -24.85 15.63 16.42
CA LEU A 563 -25.86 16.04 17.41
C LEU A 563 -25.30 17.12 18.35
N PRO A 564 -25.27 18.41 17.96
CA PRO A 564 -24.71 19.47 18.79
C PRO A 564 -25.66 19.88 19.93
N ASP A 565 -25.11 20.57 20.92
CA ASP A 565 -25.87 21.19 22.00
C ASP A 565 -26.76 22.35 21.49
N GLU A 566 -26.35 22.99 20.38
CA GLU A 566 -27.05 24.09 19.68
C GLU A 566 -28.29 23.63 18.87
N PRO A 567 -29.24 24.51 18.48
CA PRO A 567 -30.40 24.11 17.67
C PRO A 567 -30.04 23.27 16.44
N HIS A 568 -30.56 22.05 16.37
CA HIS A 568 -30.20 21.09 15.32
C HIS A 568 -30.89 21.47 14.01
N LYS A 569 -30.14 21.58 12.91
CA LYS A 569 -30.62 22.12 11.62
C LYS A 569 -31.86 21.41 11.04
N ARG A 570 -32.03 20.13 11.37
CA ARG A 570 -33.12 19.28 10.85
C ARG A 570 -34.23 18.99 11.86
N ILE A 571 -34.03 19.32 13.14
CA ILE A 571 -35.04 19.11 14.18
C ILE A 571 -35.67 20.47 14.48
N GLU A 572 -37.00 20.53 14.57
CA GLU A 572 -37.72 21.78 14.81
C GLU A 572 -37.21 22.51 16.06
N PRO A 573 -37.00 23.84 15.99
CA PRO A 573 -36.57 24.62 17.15
C PRO A 573 -37.54 24.44 18.33
N GLY A 574 -37.00 24.05 19.49
CA GLY A 574 -37.80 23.80 20.70
C GLY A 574 -38.32 22.37 20.87
N ALA A 575 -38.20 21.51 19.86
CA ALA A 575 -38.54 20.09 20.00
C ALA A 575 -37.57 19.37 20.97
N ALA A 576 -38.11 18.42 21.75
CA ALA A 576 -37.31 17.55 22.59
C ALA A 576 -36.37 16.68 21.74
N ARG A 577 -35.10 16.66 22.11
CA ARG A 577 -34.04 15.85 21.50
C ARG A 577 -32.88 15.67 22.50
N PRO A 578 -31.98 14.69 22.29
CA PRO A 578 -30.72 14.62 23.01
C PRO A 578 -29.90 15.89 22.80
N LYS A 579 -29.42 16.51 23.89
CA LYS A 579 -28.62 17.75 23.85
C LYS A 579 -27.32 17.65 24.61
N THR A 580 -27.29 16.91 25.73
CA THR A 580 -26.05 16.70 26.49
C THR A 580 -25.33 15.46 25.98
N GLN A 581 -24.03 15.35 26.29
CA GLN A 581 -23.24 14.17 25.95
C GLN A 581 -23.84 12.89 26.52
N GLU A 582 -24.37 12.94 27.74
CA GLU A 582 -25.04 11.82 28.42
C GLU A 582 -26.34 11.43 27.70
N ASP A 583 -27.17 12.41 27.32
CA ASP A 583 -28.42 12.15 26.59
C ASP A 583 -28.13 11.55 25.20
N ILE A 584 -27.11 12.08 24.51
CA ILE A 584 -26.70 11.61 23.19
C ILE A 584 -26.16 10.18 23.31
N PHE A 585 -25.36 9.89 24.32
CA PHE A 585 -24.86 8.54 24.56
C PHE A 585 -26.00 7.56 24.88
N ALA A 586 -26.97 7.96 25.70
CA ALA A 586 -28.15 7.17 26.01
C ALA A 586 -28.97 6.88 24.73
N PHE A 587 -29.21 7.90 23.90
CA PHE A 587 -29.86 7.75 22.60
C PHE A 587 -29.13 6.75 21.69
N ILE A 588 -27.81 6.92 21.52
CA ILE A 588 -27.01 6.02 20.69
C ILE A 588 -27.08 4.60 21.24
N LYS A 589 -26.99 4.42 22.56
CA LYS A 589 -27.08 3.10 23.21
C LYS A 589 -28.42 2.44 22.93
N ASP A 590 -29.53 3.15 23.06
CA ASP A 590 -30.87 2.60 22.85
C ASP A 590 -31.11 2.23 21.38
N VAL A 591 -30.74 3.10 20.44
CA VAL A 591 -30.81 2.81 19.00
C VAL A 591 -29.89 1.64 18.62
N SER A 592 -28.72 1.53 19.25
CA SER A 592 -27.80 0.40 19.05
C SER A 592 -28.40 -0.91 19.57
N ASN A 593 -29.02 -0.88 20.75
CA ASN A 593 -29.67 -2.05 21.35
C ASN A 593 -30.91 -2.50 20.56
N ALA A 594 -31.57 -1.57 19.87
CA ALA A 594 -32.73 -1.85 19.02
C ALA A 594 -32.38 -2.67 17.76
N PHE A 595 -31.10 -2.74 17.42
CA PHE A 595 -30.63 -3.47 16.25
C PHE A 595 -31.06 -4.95 16.25
N VAL A 596 -30.65 -5.69 17.29
CA VAL A 596 -30.91 -7.13 17.42
C VAL A 596 -32.42 -7.44 17.34
N PRO A 597 -33.30 -6.80 18.13
CA PRO A 597 -34.74 -7.04 18.04
C PRO A 597 -35.35 -6.56 16.72
N SER A 598 -34.79 -5.55 16.04
CA SER A 598 -35.30 -5.09 14.74
C SER A 598 -34.99 -6.07 13.60
N TYR A 599 -33.91 -6.85 13.70
CA TYR A 599 -33.41 -7.66 12.59
C TYR A 599 -33.53 -9.17 12.79
N ILE A 600 -33.19 -9.71 13.95
CA ILE A 600 -33.16 -11.16 14.17
C ILE A 600 -34.52 -11.82 13.87
N PRO A 601 -35.69 -11.24 14.23
CA PRO A 601 -36.98 -11.81 13.86
C PRO A 601 -37.23 -11.87 12.35
N ILE A 602 -36.70 -10.90 11.58
CA ILE A 602 -36.77 -10.87 10.12
C ILE A 602 -35.89 -11.99 9.55
N LEU A 603 -34.64 -12.06 10.01
CA LEU A 603 -33.70 -13.09 9.58
C LEU A 603 -34.24 -14.49 9.86
N ALA A 604 -34.73 -14.75 11.08
CA ALA A 604 -35.28 -16.06 11.46
C ALA A 604 -36.48 -16.46 10.59
N ARG A 605 -37.35 -15.50 10.25
CA ARG A 605 -38.52 -15.73 9.40
C ARG A 605 -38.13 -16.02 7.96
N ARG A 606 -37.12 -15.31 7.45
CA ARG A 606 -36.75 -15.37 6.03
C ARG A 606 -35.73 -16.45 5.75
N ALA A 607 -34.87 -16.84 6.70
CA ALA A 607 -33.69 -17.71 6.53
C ALA A 607 -33.93 -18.96 5.67
N HIS A 608 -35.12 -19.53 5.75
CA HIS A 608 -35.49 -20.78 5.10
C HIS A 608 -36.44 -20.60 3.90
N THR A 609 -36.57 -19.36 3.39
CA THR A 609 -37.40 -19.08 2.22
C THR A 609 -36.77 -19.75 0.99
N PRO A 610 -37.50 -20.62 0.26
CA PRO A 610 -36.98 -21.24 -0.95
C PRO A 610 -36.55 -20.20 -1.98
N GLY A 611 -35.41 -20.41 -2.63
CA GLY A 611 -34.91 -19.57 -3.71
C GLY A 611 -34.55 -20.40 -4.93
N ASP A 612 -34.83 -19.87 -6.11
CA ASP A 612 -34.39 -20.42 -7.39
C ASP A 612 -33.29 -19.54 -8.02
N GLU A 613 -32.85 -19.90 -9.22
CA GLU A 613 -31.82 -19.15 -9.95
C GLU A 613 -32.28 -17.71 -10.28
N HIS A 614 -33.57 -17.50 -10.50
CA HIS A 614 -34.14 -16.17 -10.76
C HIS A 614 -34.06 -15.28 -9.52
N VAL A 615 -34.42 -15.81 -8.34
CA VAL A 615 -34.29 -15.13 -7.04
C VAL A 615 -32.83 -14.76 -6.77
N ARG A 616 -31.89 -15.67 -7.06
CA ARG A 616 -30.46 -15.42 -6.92
C ARG A 616 -29.95 -14.35 -7.89
N HIS A 617 -30.38 -14.40 -9.15
CA HIS A 617 -30.00 -13.41 -10.15
C HIS A 617 -30.48 -12.01 -9.75
N TRP A 618 -31.74 -11.88 -9.31
CA TRP A 618 -32.29 -10.62 -8.81
C TRP A 618 -31.52 -10.09 -7.60
N GLN A 619 -31.14 -10.96 -6.65
CA GLN A 619 -30.32 -10.58 -5.51
C GLN A 619 -28.95 -10.02 -5.95
N LEU A 620 -28.30 -10.65 -6.92
CA LEU A 620 -27.02 -10.17 -7.46
C LEU A 620 -27.16 -8.82 -8.16
N LEU A 621 -28.26 -8.59 -8.90
CA LEU A 621 -28.58 -7.29 -9.48
C LEU A 621 -28.78 -6.21 -8.41
N ARG A 622 -29.47 -6.54 -7.30
CA ARG A 622 -29.67 -5.60 -6.17
C ARG A 622 -28.40 -5.31 -5.38
N LYS A 623 -27.41 -6.21 -5.42
CA LYS A 623 -26.09 -6.00 -4.80
C LYS A 623 -25.20 -5.04 -5.59
N GLY A 624 -25.44 -4.83 -6.89
CA GLY A 624 -24.67 -3.94 -7.77
C GLY A 624 -25.33 -2.59 -8.03
#